data_AF-A0A8D8A4L9-F1
#
_entry.id   AF-A0A8D8A4L9-F1
#
_cell.length_a   1.000
_cell.length_b   1.000
_cell.length_c   1.000
_cell.angle_alpha   90.00
_cell.angle_beta   90.00
_cell.angle_gamma   90.00
#
_symmetry.space_group_name_H-M   'P 1'
#
loop_
_entity.id
_entity.type
_entity.pdbx_description
1 polymer ?
#
loop_
_entity_poly.entity_id
_entity_poly.type
_entity_poly.pdbx_seq_one_letter_code
_entity_poly.pdbx_strand_id
1 'polypeptide(L)'
;MAFFMLPNVVEYACVCGLLSPLTKLYFCRYCLKIRCGFCVCHEVDSHFCCNCLENIPSSEAKIRKNRCNTCFNCPSCQHTLSVRASSSTVVPAAAAPAAAAGEEGKKEEPPAAKQITRKMYYLACLNCRWSSRDVGIPDQSVATGQWPEPEYANATRFGLLLEHYQSVVLHEKQEKQELWRRKTPKTSKFPSLTDRTGLTVSMIRRQMGWTDSKAQIKATPSSINRSVASEAVDELPEDLLTKPIQLKNITTLQQRLAQPAKQPFTVNKLYPQHKLLSIKRSLRCRQCDHNVTNQDQLRGYPAAEANQSNHQRHDHHNNPRMVQQSVNITFRLHFFNQNR
;
A
#
# COMPACT_ATOMS: atom_id res chain seq x y z
N MET A 1 8.58 -18.68 23.83
CA MET A 1 9.70 -19.36 24.53
C MET A 1 10.72 -18.38 25.11
N ALA A 2 11.17 -17.33 24.39
CA ALA A 2 12.16 -16.37 24.90
C ALA A 2 11.72 -15.57 26.15
N PHE A 3 10.44 -15.22 26.28
CA PHE A 3 9.92 -14.43 27.40
C PHE A 3 9.69 -15.22 28.69
N PHE A 4 9.68 -16.56 28.64
CA PHE A 4 9.31 -17.39 29.80
C PHE A 4 10.46 -17.60 30.79
N MET A 5 11.72 -17.37 30.37
CA MET A 5 12.90 -17.82 31.12
C MET A 5 13.81 -16.72 31.70
N LEU A 6 13.64 -15.42 31.39
CA LEU A 6 14.66 -14.43 31.78
C LEU A 6 14.13 -13.00 32.02
N PRO A 7 14.33 -12.40 33.22
CA PRO A 7 14.83 -11.02 33.26
C PRO A 7 16.17 -10.98 32.50
N ASN A 8 16.51 -9.88 31.81
CA ASN A 8 17.75 -9.77 31.05
C ASN A 8 18.98 -9.74 32.00
N VAL A 9 19.40 -10.90 32.52
CA VAL A 9 20.50 -11.00 33.52
C VAL A 9 21.86 -10.82 32.86
N VAL A 10 22.02 -11.24 31.59
CA VAL A 10 23.28 -11.15 30.84
C VAL A 10 23.06 -10.36 29.56
N GLU A 11 23.82 -9.28 29.42
CA GLU A 11 23.80 -8.40 28.25
C GLU A 11 25.18 -8.33 27.61
N TYR A 12 25.19 -8.14 26.28
CA TYR A 12 26.41 -8.01 25.50
C TYR A 12 26.47 -6.61 24.89
N ALA A 13 27.68 -6.06 24.81
CA ALA A 13 27.92 -4.76 24.19
C ALA A 13 28.01 -4.88 22.66
N CYS A 14 27.20 -4.09 21.97
CA CYS A 14 27.38 -3.84 20.55
C CYS A 14 28.61 -2.95 20.28
N VAL A 15 29.10 -2.91 19.04
CA VAL A 15 30.12 -1.95 18.57
C VAL A 15 29.79 -0.48 18.89
N CYS A 16 28.50 -0.14 19.03
CA CYS A 16 28.07 1.21 19.42
C CYS A 16 27.99 1.46 20.93
N GLY A 17 28.30 0.47 21.77
CA GLY A 17 28.20 0.55 23.24
C GLY A 17 26.82 0.24 23.82
N LEU A 18 25.79 0.01 23.00
CA LEU A 18 24.47 -0.42 23.48
C LEU A 18 24.55 -1.85 24.03
N LEU A 19 24.12 -2.03 25.29
CA LEU A 19 23.94 -3.33 25.91
C LEU A 19 22.58 -3.92 25.50
N SER A 20 22.60 -5.19 25.08
CA SER A 20 21.38 -5.92 24.75
C SER A 20 21.58 -7.41 24.97
N PRO A 21 20.52 -8.18 25.25
CA PRO A 21 20.62 -9.62 25.34
C PRO A 21 21.02 -10.20 23.97
N LEU A 22 21.75 -11.32 24.00
CA LEU A 22 22.25 -11.98 22.78
C LEU A 22 21.13 -12.31 21.77
N THR A 23 19.92 -12.60 22.24
CA THR A 23 18.74 -12.91 21.41
C THR A 23 18.25 -11.76 20.53
N LYS A 24 18.62 -10.51 20.85
CA LYS A 24 18.28 -9.32 20.08
C LYS A 24 19.45 -8.80 19.23
N LEU A 25 20.62 -9.43 19.35
CA LEU A 25 21.83 -9.03 18.64
C LEU A 25 22.04 -9.90 17.39
N TYR A 26 22.70 -9.31 16.41
CA TYR A 26 23.00 -9.93 15.13
C TYR A 26 24.50 -10.07 14.96
N PHE A 27 24.94 -11.19 14.41
CA PHE A 27 26.35 -11.42 14.12
C PHE A 27 26.63 -11.20 12.64
N CYS A 28 27.64 -10.38 12.34
CA CYS A 28 28.13 -10.24 10.97
C CYS A 28 29.30 -11.19 10.75
N ARG A 29 29.11 -12.22 9.91
CA ARG A 29 30.16 -13.17 9.55
C ARG A 29 31.36 -12.53 8.84
N TYR A 30 31.13 -11.48 8.05
CA TYR A 30 32.16 -10.83 7.24
C TYR A 30 33.02 -9.85 8.06
N CYS A 31 32.41 -9.12 8.99
CA CYS A 31 33.13 -8.19 9.86
C CYS A 31 33.59 -8.81 11.19
N LEU A 32 33.11 -10.01 11.52
CA LEU A 32 33.31 -10.70 12.81
C LEU A 32 32.95 -9.82 14.02
N LYS A 33 31.89 -9.01 13.89
CA LYS A 33 31.42 -8.07 14.91
C LYS A 33 29.94 -8.26 15.19
N ILE A 34 29.56 -8.14 16.46
CA ILE A 34 28.18 -8.18 16.93
C ILE A 34 27.54 -6.80 16.75
N ARG A 35 26.30 -6.77 16.26
CA ARG A 35 25.54 -5.56 15.97
C ARG A 35 24.15 -5.61 16.58
N CYS A 36 23.72 -4.52 17.18
CA CYS A 36 22.34 -4.36 17.65
C CYS A 36 21.38 -3.98 16.52
N GLY A 37 20.08 -4.03 16.79
CA GLY A 37 19.04 -3.68 15.80
C GLY A 37 19.14 -2.25 15.24
N PHE A 38 19.84 -1.32 15.91
CA PHE A 38 20.08 0.04 15.41
C PHE A 38 21.32 0.16 14.51
N CYS A 39 22.33 -0.69 14.72
CA CYS A 39 23.56 -0.71 13.91
C CYS A 39 23.39 -1.45 12.57
N VAL A 40 22.28 -2.14 12.40
CA VAL A 40 21.90 -2.90 11.22
C VAL A 40 20.95 -2.06 10.36
N CYS A 41 21.04 -2.22 9.03
CA CYS A 41 20.08 -1.64 8.08
C CYS A 41 18.88 -2.58 7.93
N HIS A 42 17.67 -2.03 8.07
CA HIS A 42 16.42 -2.75 7.84
C HIS A 42 15.97 -2.51 6.40
N GLU A 43 15.75 -3.58 5.67
CA GLU A 43 15.20 -3.57 4.32
C GLU A 43 13.89 -4.33 4.26
N VAL A 44 13.04 -3.97 3.30
CA VAL A 44 11.79 -4.65 3.00
C VAL A 44 12.08 -5.77 2.01
N ASP A 45 11.91 -7.03 2.43
CA ASP A 45 12.10 -8.20 1.56
C ASP A 45 10.83 -8.47 0.75
N SER A 46 9.71 -8.67 1.44
CA SER A 46 8.42 -8.97 0.82
C SER A 46 7.23 -8.48 1.64
N HIS A 47 6.08 -8.33 0.98
CA HIS A 47 4.80 -7.96 1.60
C HIS A 47 3.90 -9.20 1.64
N PHE A 48 3.26 -9.48 2.77
CA PHE A 48 2.37 -10.64 2.88
C PHE A 48 1.16 -10.35 3.75
N CYS A 49 0.07 -11.08 3.53
CA CYS A 49 -1.11 -10.97 4.39
C CYS A 49 -1.06 -12.01 5.52
N CYS A 50 -1.17 -11.60 6.78
CA CYS A 50 -1.12 -12.56 7.91
C CYS A 50 -2.32 -13.53 7.99
N ASN A 51 -3.42 -13.25 7.29
CA ASN A 51 -4.58 -14.13 7.29
C ASN A 51 -4.62 -15.03 6.05
N CYS A 52 -4.34 -14.44 4.90
CA CYS A 52 -4.36 -15.14 3.63
C CYS A 52 -3.03 -15.91 3.36
N LEU A 53 -1.94 -15.58 4.10
CA LEU A 53 -0.56 -16.10 3.95
C LEU A 53 0.03 -15.99 2.53
N GLU A 54 -0.61 -15.16 1.70
CA GLU A 54 -0.20 -14.87 0.34
C GLU A 54 0.90 -13.80 0.32
N ASN A 55 1.95 -14.05 -0.46
CA ASN A 55 3.01 -13.11 -0.73
C ASN A 55 2.60 -12.21 -1.90
N ILE A 56 2.61 -10.90 -1.69
CA ILE A 56 2.16 -9.89 -2.64
C ILE A 56 3.38 -9.12 -3.16
N PRO A 57 3.58 -9.05 -4.48
CA PRO A 57 4.71 -8.31 -5.05
C PRO A 57 4.59 -6.80 -4.75
N SER A 58 5.74 -6.13 -4.63
CA SER A 58 5.81 -4.73 -4.22
C SER A 58 5.08 -3.76 -5.17
N SER A 59 5.00 -4.07 -6.47
CA SER A 59 4.23 -3.29 -7.44
C SER A 59 2.72 -3.34 -7.15
N GLU A 60 2.19 -4.53 -6.90
CA GLU A 60 0.78 -4.74 -6.56
C GLU A 60 0.44 -4.16 -5.19
N ALA A 61 1.32 -4.34 -4.20
CA ALA A 61 1.17 -3.74 -2.88
C ALA A 61 1.08 -2.21 -2.97
N LYS A 62 1.92 -1.56 -3.81
CA LYS A 62 1.89 -0.12 -4.03
C LYS A 62 0.56 0.35 -4.64
N ILE A 63 0.06 -0.33 -5.66
CA ILE A 63 -1.21 0.01 -6.32
C ILE A 63 -2.38 -0.16 -5.32
N ARG A 64 -2.35 -1.22 -4.51
CA ARG A 64 -3.37 -1.52 -3.48
C ARG A 64 -3.17 -0.78 -2.17
N LYS A 65 -2.27 0.21 -2.11
CA LYS A 65 -2.00 1.03 -0.91
C LYS A 65 -1.66 0.15 0.32
N ASN A 66 -0.84 -0.88 0.13
CA ASN A 66 -0.38 -1.86 1.11
C ASN A 66 -1.52 -2.62 1.83
N ARG A 67 -2.58 -2.96 1.09
CA ARG A 67 -3.74 -3.71 1.62
C ARG A 67 -3.98 -4.99 0.82
N CYS A 68 -4.51 -6.01 1.50
CA CYS A 68 -4.91 -7.27 0.91
C CYS A 68 -6.25 -7.14 0.18
N ASN A 69 -6.42 -7.81 -0.96
CA ASN A 69 -7.65 -7.71 -1.76
C ASN A 69 -8.84 -8.49 -1.17
N THR A 70 -8.57 -9.62 -0.52
CA THR A 70 -9.61 -10.56 -0.08
C THR A 70 -9.93 -10.43 1.41
N CYS A 71 -8.91 -10.17 2.22
CA CYS A 71 -9.00 -10.13 3.66
C CYS A 71 -9.45 -8.72 4.15
N PHE A 72 -10.52 -8.63 4.95
CA PHE A 72 -11.03 -7.37 5.53
C PHE A 72 -10.90 -7.33 7.06
N ASN A 73 -10.80 -6.14 7.64
CA ASN A 73 -10.84 -5.90 9.08
C ASN A 73 -12.18 -5.26 9.47
N CYS A 74 -12.72 -5.71 10.60
CA CYS A 74 -13.93 -5.19 11.20
C CYS A 74 -13.73 -3.73 11.61
N PRO A 75 -14.61 -2.80 11.23
CA PRO A 75 -14.44 -1.41 11.59
C PRO A 75 -14.67 -1.15 13.09
N SER A 76 -15.41 -2.02 13.79
CA SER A 76 -15.71 -1.85 15.21
C SER A 76 -14.61 -2.37 16.14
N CYS A 77 -14.03 -3.54 15.87
CA CYS A 77 -13.06 -4.21 16.76
C CYS A 77 -11.71 -4.56 16.09
N GLN A 78 -11.51 -4.20 14.82
CA GLN A 78 -10.27 -4.46 14.05
C GLN A 78 -9.89 -5.94 13.86
N HIS A 79 -10.74 -6.88 14.29
CA HIS A 79 -10.58 -8.30 14.01
C HIS A 79 -10.87 -8.62 12.53
N THR A 80 -10.23 -9.65 11.98
CA THR A 80 -10.44 -10.04 10.58
C THR A 80 -11.87 -10.57 10.36
N LEU A 81 -12.51 -10.10 9.30
CA LEU A 81 -13.87 -10.49 8.93
C LEU A 81 -13.88 -11.82 8.18
N SER A 82 -14.96 -12.57 8.37
CA SER A 82 -15.23 -13.82 7.67
C SER A 82 -16.39 -13.63 6.69
N VAL A 83 -16.28 -14.22 5.50
CA VAL A 83 -17.39 -14.29 4.54
C VAL A 83 -18.33 -15.40 4.97
N ARG A 84 -19.61 -15.09 5.13
CA ARG A 84 -20.67 -16.05 5.46
C ARG A 84 -21.66 -16.13 4.31
N ALA A 85 -22.11 -17.34 4.02
CA ALA A 85 -23.15 -17.58 3.02
C ALA A 85 -24.53 -17.61 3.69
N SER A 86 -25.52 -17.04 3.02
CA SER A 86 -26.94 -17.21 3.31
C SER A 86 -27.68 -17.56 2.02
N SER A 87 -28.56 -18.55 2.06
CA SER A 87 -29.48 -18.82 0.97
C SER A 87 -30.61 -17.79 1.00
N SER A 88 -30.73 -16.97 -0.04
CA SER A 88 -31.87 -16.08 -0.22
C SER A 88 -32.78 -16.65 -1.32
N THR A 89 -34.07 -16.82 -1.01
CA THR A 89 -35.11 -17.18 -1.98
C THR A 89 -35.61 -15.90 -2.64
N VAL A 90 -35.06 -15.59 -3.82
CA VAL A 90 -35.50 -14.43 -4.59
C VAL A 90 -36.62 -14.89 -5.52
N VAL A 91 -37.85 -14.40 -5.30
CA VAL A 91 -38.93 -14.50 -6.29
C VAL A 91 -38.54 -13.53 -7.43
N PRO A 92 -38.48 -13.99 -8.70
CA PRO A 92 -38.13 -13.09 -9.80
C PRO A 92 -39.17 -11.97 -9.90
N ALA A 93 -38.70 -10.72 -9.87
CA ALA A 93 -39.51 -9.55 -10.10
C ALA A 93 -39.99 -9.52 -11.57
N ALA A 94 -41.13 -10.15 -11.83
CA ALA A 94 -41.96 -9.90 -13.00
C ALA A 94 -43.36 -9.51 -12.50
N ALA A 95 -43.47 -8.30 -11.95
CA ALA A 95 -44.67 -7.47 -11.86
C ALA A 95 -44.41 -6.33 -10.87
N ALA A 96 -44.02 -5.17 -11.38
CA ALA A 96 -44.37 -3.93 -10.70
C ALA A 96 -45.89 -3.73 -10.89
N PRO A 97 -46.69 -3.42 -9.86
CA PRO A 97 -48.10 -3.11 -10.08
C PRO A 97 -48.22 -1.65 -10.55
N ALA A 98 -48.46 -1.47 -11.84
CA ALA A 98 -49.14 -0.29 -12.34
C ALA A 98 -50.64 -0.42 -12.01
N ALA A 99 -51.21 0.67 -11.48
CA ALA A 99 -52.61 1.09 -11.53
C ALA A 99 -53.72 0.07 -11.18
N ALA A 100 -54.49 0.42 -10.16
CA ALA A 100 -55.81 -0.14 -9.86
C ALA A 100 -56.80 0.11 -11.01
N ALA A 101 -57.50 -0.93 -11.47
CA ALA A 101 -58.91 -0.94 -11.85
C ALA A 101 -59.34 -2.32 -12.41
N GLY A 102 -60.28 -2.97 -11.71
CA GLY A 102 -61.47 -3.58 -12.32
C GLY A 102 -61.41 -4.96 -13.02
N GLU A 103 -62.23 -5.86 -12.46
CA GLU A 103 -63.08 -6.86 -13.14
C GLU A 103 -62.63 -8.32 -13.33
N GLU A 104 -63.65 -9.18 -13.29
CA GLU A 104 -63.68 -10.54 -12.75
C GLU A 104 -63.41 -11.67 -13.78
N GLY A 105 -62.92 -12.81 -13.27
CA GLY A 105 -63.30 -14.13 -13.79
C GLY A 105 -62.30 -14.89 -14.67
N LYS A 106 -61.56 -15.84 -14.07
CA LYS A 106 -61.54 -17.28 -14.39
C LYS A 106 -60.36 -17.98 -13.71
N LYS A 107 -60.65 -19.14 -13.11
CA LYS A 107 -59.72 -20.08 -12.49
C LYS A 107 -58.84 -20.73 -13.55
N GLU A 108 -57.54 -20.42 -13.57
CA GLU A 108 -56.49 -21.33 -14.04
C GLU A 108 -55.28 -21.17 -13.12
N GLU A 109 -54.76 -22.30 -12.63
CA GLU A 109 -53.60 -22.36 -11.73
C GLU A 109 -52.34 -21.78 -12.41
N PRO A 110 -51.60 -20.86 -11.77
CA PRO A 110 -50.32 -20.43 -12.32
C PRO A 110 -49.26 -21.53 -12.10
N PRO A 111 -48.41 -21.83 -13.10
CA PRO A 111 -47.36 -22.84 -12.95
C PRO A 111 -46.40 -22.39 -11.86
N ALA A 112 -46.06 -23.30 -10.96
CA ALA A 112 -45.13 -23.10 -9.86
C ALA A 112 -43.87 -22.36 -10.36
N ALA A 113 -43.77 -21.07 -10.02
CA ALA A 113 -42.56 -20.29 -10.23
C ALA A 113 -41.43 -21.02 -9.52
N LYS A 114 -40.55 -21.66 -10.30
CA LYS A 114 -39.39 -22.40 -9.76
C LYS A 114 -38.63 -21.45 -8.85
N GLN A 115 -38.71 -21.67 -7.54
CA GLN A 115 -38.00 -20.89 -6.54
C GLN A 115 -36.51 -21.15 -6.73
N ILE A 116 -35.80 -20.20 -7.33
CA ILE A 116 -34.36 -20.31 -7.53
C ILE A 116 -33.69 -19.82 -6.25
N THR A 117 -33.23 -20.74 -5.40
CA THR A 117 -32.40 -20.44 -4.24
C THR A 117 -31.04 -19.93 -4.72
N ARG A 118 -30.71 -18.66 -4.45
CA ARG A 118 -29.38 -18.10 -4.75
C ARG A 118 -28.56 -18.02 -3.47
N LYS A 119 -27.30 -18.46 -3.54
CA LYS A 119 -26.32 -18.27 -2.46
C LYS A 119 -25.86 -16.81 -2.49
N MET A 120 -26.10 -16.11 -1.39
CA MET A 120 -25.68 -14.73 -1.17
C MET A 120 -24.63 -14.71 -0.07
N TYR A 121 -23.67 -13.81 -0.16
CA TYR A 121 -22.56 -13.68 0.77
C TYR A 121 -22.62 -12.34 1.50
N TYR A 122 -22.32 -12.35 2.80
CA TYR A 122 -22.20 -11.17 3.66
C TYR A 122 -20.96 -11.28 4.55
N LEU A 123 -20.43 -10.15 5.02
CA LEU A 123 -19.27 -10.14 5.93
C LEU A 123 -19.75 -10.15 7.38
N ALA A 124 -19.12 -10.96 8.22
CA ALA A 124 -19.43 -11.02 9.65
C ALA A 124 -18.16 -11.12 10.50
N CYS A 125 -18.16 -10.43 11.64
CA CYS A 125 -17.13 -10.53 12.66
C CYS A 125 -17.49 -11.61 13.69
N LEU A 126 -16.53 -12.50 13.99
CA LEU A 126 -16.71 -13.55 15.00
C LEU A 126 -16.64 -13.01 16.43
N ASN A 127 -15.93 -11.90 16.66
CA ASN A 127 -15.69 -11.34 17.99
C ASN A 127 -16.84 -10.42 18.44
N CYS A 128 -17.15 -9.38 17.68
CA CYS A 128 -18.15 -8.37 18.07
C CYS A 128 -19.52 -8.53 17.39
N ARG A 129 -19.72 -9.60 16.61
CA ARG A 129 -20.97 -9.90 15.87
C ARG A 129 -21.43 -8.83 14.87
N TRP A 130 -20.59 -7.85 14.55
CA TRP A 130 -20.82 -6.90 13.48
C TRP A 130 -21.05 -7.61 12.14
N SER A 131 -22.01 -7.13 11.36
CA SER A 131 -22.31 -7.64 10.02
C SER A 131 -22.32 -6.52 8.97
N SER A 132 -22.02 -6.86 7.72
CA SER A 132 -22.13 -5.91 6.60
C SER A 132 -23.57 -5.40 6.39
N ARG A 133 -24.56 -6.15 6.87
CA ARG A 133 -25.98 -5.77 6.82
C ARG A 133 -26.31 -4.63 7.77
N ASP A 134 -25.59 -4.50 8.89
CA ASP A 134 -25.79 -3.45 9.89
C ASP A 134 -25.52 -2.05 9.30
N VAL A 135 -24.67 -1.98 8.27
CA VAL A 135 -24.24 -0.77 7.57
C VAL A 135 -24.99 -0.59 6.23
N GLY A 136 -25.87 -1.53 5.88
CA GLY A 136 -26.64 -1.50 4.64
C GLY A 136 -25.83 -1.85 3.38
N ILE A 137 -24.72 -2.58 3.52
CA ILE A 137 -23.97 -3.09 2.35
C ILE A 137 -24.76 -4.29 1.78
N PRO A 138 -25.17 -4.27 0.50
CA PRO A 138 -25.93 -5.35 -0.09
C PRO A 138 -25.12 -6.63 -0.17
N ASP A 139 -25.79 -7.76 0.11
CA ASP A 139 -25.18 -9.08 -0.02
C ASP A 139 -24.75 -9.34 -1.47
N GLN A 140 -23.58 -9.97 -1.62
CA GLN A 140 -22.97 -10.21 -2.93
C GLN A 140 -23.26 -11.63 -3.41
N SER A 141 -23.41 -11.82 -4.72
CA SER A 141 -23.57 -13.16 -5.32
C SER A 141 -22.24 -13.94 -5.39
N VAL A 142 -21.11 -13.24 -5.33
CA VAL A 142 -19.75 -13.81 -5.38
C VAL A 142 -19.06 -13.64 -4.03
N ALA A 143 -18.37 -14.69 -3.56
CA ALA A 143 -17.74 -14.71 -2.24
C ALA A 143 -16.52 -13.76 -2.13
N THR A 144 -15.83 -13.47 -3.22
CA THR A 144 -14.55 -12.74 -3.25
C THR A 144 -14.52 -11.66 -4.32
N GLY A 145 -14.09 -10.45 -3.96
CA GLY A 145 -13.58 -9.45 -4.92
C GLY A 145 -14.56 -8.40 -5.45
N GLN A 146 -15.82 -8.37 -5.00
CA GLN A 146 -16.83 -7.37 -5.43
C GLN A 146 -17.48 -6.65 -4.24
N TRP A 147 -16.73 -6.48 -3.15
CA TRP A 147 -17.22 -5.68 -2.03
C TRP A 147 -17.13 -4.20 -2.40
N PRO A 148 -18.22 -3.42 -2.26
CA PRO A 148 -18.19 -1.99 -2.59
C PRO A 148 -17.15 -1.24 -1.76
N GLU A 149 -16.20 -0.60 -2.43
CA GLU A 149 -15.24 0.27 -1.76
C GLU A 149 -15.83 1.68 -1.59
N PRO A 150 -15.57 2.35 -0.45
CA PRO A 150 -16.04 3.71 -0.25
C PRO A 150 -15.33 4.67 -1.20
N GLU A 151 -16.08 5.30 -2.10
CA GLU A 151 -15.57 6.36 -2.97
C GLU A 151 -15.09 7.57 -2.17
N TYR A 152 -13.98 8.16 -2.60
CA TYR A 152 -13.43 9.37 -1.98
C TYR A 152 -14.11 10.60 -2.59
N ALA A 153 -14.84 11.35 -1.77
CA ALA A 153 -15.62 12.51 -2.23
C ALA A 153 -14.81 13.53 -3.05
N ASN A 154 -13.53 13.71 -2.71
CA ASN A 154 -12.67 14.72 -3.32
C ASN A 154 -11.64 14.16 -4.33
N ALA A 155 -11.73 12.88 -4.73
CA ALA A 155 -10.72 12.26 -5.60
C ALA A 155 -10.55 12.97 -6.95
N THR A 156 -11.66 13.35 -7.59
CA THR A 156 -11.64 14.07 -8.88
C THR A 156 -10.94 15.42 -8.76
N ARG A 157 -11.25 16.19 -7.71
CA ARG A 157 -10.59 17.47 -7.42
C ARG A 157 -9.09 17.31 -7.17
N PHE A 158 -8.67 16.27 -6.45
CA PHE A 158 -7.25 15.97 -6.27
C PHE A 158 -6.53 15.68 -7.58
N GLY A 159 -7.17 14.91 -8.48
CA GLY A 159 -6.63 14.65 -9.83
C GLY A 159 -6.39 15.93 -10.61
N LEU A 160 -7.40 16.81 -10.67
CA LEU A 160 -7.29 18.12 -11.33
C LEU A 160 -6.16 18.96 -10.73
N LEU A 161 -6.12 19.09 -9.40
CA LEU A 161 -5.06 19.87 -8.73
C LEU A 161 -3.67 19.32 -9.02
N LEU A 162 -3.51 18.00 -9.04
CA LEU A 162 -2.23 17.35 -9.36
C LEU A 162 -1.80 17.68 -10.79
N GLU A 163 -2.70 17.60 -11.77
CA GLU A 163 -2.43 17.97 -13.16
C GLU A 163 -2.02 19.43 -13.32
N HIS A 164 -2.72 20.36 -12.64
CA HIS A 164 -2.35 21.77 -12.65
C HIS A 164 -0.97 22.02 -12.07
N TYR A 165 -0.68 21.54 -10.86
CA TYR A 165 0.63 21.75 -10.25
C TYR A 165 1.75 21.04 -11.03
N GLN A 166 1.47 19.88 -11.64
CA GLN A 166 2.40 19.24 -12.55
C GLN A 166 2.69 20.11 -13.78
N SER A 167 1.68 20.76 -14.35
CA SER A 167 1.87 21.70 -15.47
C SER A 167 2.68 22.93 -15.07
N VAL A 168 2.45 23.49 -13.87
CA VAL A 168 3.20 24.64 -13.33
C VAL A 168 4.68 24.26 -13.12
N VAL A 169 4.96 23.13 -12.48
CA VAL A 169 6.34 22.66 -12.25
C VAL A 169 7.07 22.41 -13.57
N LEU A 170 6.39 21.87 -14.59
CA LEU A 170 6.97 21.68 -15.91
C LEU A 170 7.27 23.02 -16.60
N HIS A 171 6.36 23.99 -16.49
CA HIS A 171 6.55 25.34 -17.02
C HIS A 171 7.74 26.04 -16.35
N GLU A 172 7.81 26.04 -15.01
CA GLU A 172 8.94 26.62 -14.26
C GLU A 172 10.27 25.94 -14.60
N LYS A 173 10.26 24.61 -14.77
CA LYS A 173 11.46 23.86 -15.18
C LYS A 173 11.93 24.26 -16.58
N GLN A 174 11.00 24.44 -17.52
CA GLN A 174 11.31 24.88 -18.88
C GLN A 174 11.86 26.31 -18.89
N GLU A 175 11.24 27.23 -18.16
CA GLU A 175 11.70 28.61 -18.02
C GLU A 175 13.10 28.67 -17.40
N LYS A 176 13.33 27.92 -16.33
CA LYS A 176 14.65 27.79 -15.72
C LYS A 176 15.66 27.27 -16.73
N GLN A 177 15.35 26.22 -17.50
CA GLN A 177 16.25 25.67 -18.52
C GLN A 177 16.53 26.66 -19.66
N GLU A 178 15.56 27.47 -20.08
CA GLU A 178 15.76 28.55 -21.05
C GLU A 178 16.66 29.65 -20.48
N LEU A 179 16.48 30.02 -19.22
CA LEU A 179 17.31 30.99 -18.53
C LEU A 179 18.76 30.48 -18.37
N TRP A 180 18.94 29.20 -18.04
CA TRP A 180 20.26 28.55 -18.05
C TRP A 180 20.89 28.56 -19.43
N ARG A 181 20.15 28.21 -20.49
CA ARG A 181 20.64 28.28 -21.89
C ARG A 181 21.07 29.69 -22.30
N ARG A 182 20.36 30.72 -21.83
CA ARG A 182 20.72 32.14 -22.08
C ARG A 182 21.96 32.58 -21.30
N LYS A 183 22.12 32.10 -20.06
CA LYS A 183 23.25 32.46 -19.18
C LYS A 183 24.52 31.66 -19.45
N THR A 184 24.42 30.45 -20.00
CA THR A 184 25.60 29.66 -20.39
C THR A 184 26.30 30.34 -21.56
N PRO A 185 27.51 30.89 -21.38
CA PRO A 185 28.25 31.51 -22.47
C PRO A 185 28.53 30.44 -23.53
N LYS A 186 28.09 30.69 -24.77
CA LYS A 186 28.38 29.78 -25.90
C LYS A 186 29.88 29.75 -26.09
N THR A 187 30.50 28.58 -25.93
CA THR A 187 31.96 28.37 -26.13
C THR A 187 32.34 28.36 -27.62
N SER A 188 31.60 29.07 -28.48
CA SER A 188 31.95 29.15 -29.89
C SER A 188 33.09 30.13 -30.04
N LYS A 189 34.29 29.63 -30.37
CA LYS A 189 35.49 30.44 -30.60
C LYS A 189 35.41 31.32 -31.85
N PHE A 190 34.35 31.17 -32.66
CA PHE A 190 34.06 32.02 -33.82
C PHE A 190 32.57 32.35 -33.88
N PRO A 191 32.15 33.61 -33.66
CA PRO A 191 30.79 34.02 -33.95
C PRO A 191 30.65 34.13 -35.47
N SER A 192 29.98 33.17 -36.09
CA SER A 192 29.66 33.30 -37.52
C SER A 192 28.66 34.46 -37.70
N LEU A 193 28.89 35.32 -38.69
CA LEU A 193 28.02 36.47 -39.00
C LEU A 193 26.57 36.05 -39.30
N THR A 194 26.38 34.80 -39.73
CA THR A 194 25.08 34.22 -40.10
C THR A 194 24.32 33.62 -38.92
N ASP A 195 24.99 33.38 -37.77
CA ASP A 195 24.34 33.04 -36.49
C ASP A 195 23.66 34.24 -35.84
N ARG A 196 24.12 35.47 -36.14
CA ARG A 196 23.55 36.70 -35.57
C ARG A 196 22.19 37.07 -36.18
N THR A 197 21.94 36.65 -37.42
CA THR A 197 20.66 36.84 -38.13
C THR A 197 19.70 35.65 -37.99
N GLY A 198 20.10 34.56 -37.31
CA GLY A 198 19.28 33.34 -37.16
C GLY A 198 19.04 32.57 -38.47
N LEU A 199 19.66 33.01 -39.57
CA LEU A 199 19.51 32.42 -40.91
C LEU A 199 20.13 31.02 -40.99
N THR A 200 21.26 30.78 -40.31
CA THR A 200 21.89 29.45 -40.20
C THR A 200 20.99 28.43 -39.52
N VAL A 201 20.42 28.77 -38.36
CA VAL A 201 19.52 27.89 -37.61
C VAL A 201 18.26 27.58 -38.43
N SER A 202 17.74 28.58 -39.15
CA SER A 202 16.57 28.45 -40.03
C SER A 202 16.87 27.57 -41.25
N MET A 203 18.04 27.72 -41.87
CA MET A 203 18.49 26.90 -43.00
C MET A 203 18.75 25.44 -42.58
N ILE A 204 19.45 25.22 -41.46
CA ILE A 204 19.72 23.87 -40.93
C ILE A 204 18.40 23.15 -40.56
N ARG A 205 17.45 23.86 -39.95
CA ARG A 205 16.12 23.29 -39.62
C ARG A 205 15.37 22.83 -40.88
N ARG A 206 15.40 23.65 -41.95
CA ARG A 206 14.79 23.29 -43.25
C ARG A 206 15.52 22.14 -43.94
N GLN A 207 16.85 22.10 -43.87
CA GLN A 207 17.67 21.07 -44.52
C GLN A 207 17.57 19.70 -43.81
N MET A 208 17.36 19.68 -42.49
CA MET A 208 17.11 18.49 -41.68
C MET A 208 15.65 18.00 -41.71
N GLY A 209 14.77 18.62 -42.51
CA GLY A 209 13.35 18.24 -42.59
C GLY A 209 12.56 18.46 -41.30
N TRP A 210 13.07 19.26 -40.35
CA TRP A 210 12.29 19.65 -39.18
C TRP A 210 11.28 20.72 -39.57
N THR A 211 10.00 20.33 -39.62
CA THR A 211 8.90 21.27 -39.78
C THR A 211 8.83 22.20 -38.55
N ASP A 212 8.46 23.47 -38.75
CA ASP A 212 8.19 24.43 -37.67
C ASP A 212 7.00 24.04 -36.77
N SER A 213 6.40 22.87 -37.02
CA SER A 213 5.17 22.38 -36.41
C SER A 213 5.33 21.77 -35.02
N LYS A 214 6.51 21.88 -34.40
CA LYS A 214 6.59 21.83 -32.93
C LYS A 214 6.80 23.25 -32.45
N ALA A 215 5.71 24.02 -32.50
CA ALA A 215 5.48 25.07 -31.53
C ALA A 215 6.05 24.57 -30.21
N GLN A 216 7.06 25.28 -29.70
CA GLN A 216 7.40 25.13 -28.30
C GLN A 216 6.06 25.23 -27.59
N ILE A 217 5.60 24.13 -27.01
CA ILE A 217 4.48 24.16 -26.09
C ILE A 217 5.03 25.04 -24.97
N LYS A 218 4.81 26.36 -25.06
CA LYS A 218 4.73 27.21 -23.89
C LYS A 218 3.56 26.60 -23.16
N ALA A 219 3.85 25.67 -22.26
CA ALA A 219 2.87 24.98 -21.48
C ALA A 219 2.26 26.02 -20.54
N THR A 220 1.34 26.83 -21.06
CA THR A 220 0.53 27.72 -20.25
C THR A 220 -0.14 26.84 -19.21
N PRO A 221 0.09 27.08 -17.90
CA PRO A 221 -0.42 26.21 -16.85
C PRO A 221 -1.94 26.12 -16.94
N SER A 222 -2.49 24.92 -16.72
CA SER A 222 -3.93 24.68 -16.83
C SER A 222 -4.69 25.40 -15.72
N SER A 223 -5.50 26.41 -16.03
CA SER A 223 -6.23 27.18 -15.02
C SER A 223 -7.25 26.33 -14.26
N ILE A 224 -7.23 26.36 -12.93
CA ILE A 224 -8.22 25.69 -12.06
C ILE A 224 -9.03 26.70 -11.27
N ASN A 225 -10.33 26.41 -11.11
CA ASN A 225 -11.22 27.14 -10.22
C ASN A 225 -10.80 26.99 -8.76
N ARG A 226 -10.41 28.12 -8.16
CA ARG A 226 -10.05 28.21 -6.74
C ARG A 226 -11.26 27.85 -5.88
N SER A 227 -11.01 27.28 -4.70
CA SER A 227 -12.06 27.04 -3.72
C SER A 227 -12.66 28.37 -3.25
N VAL A 228 -13.99 28.45 -3.27
CA VAL A 228 -14.73 29.60 -2.75
C VAL A 228 -14.80 29.48 -1.24
N ALA A 229 -14.37 30.52 -0.53
CA ALA A 229 -14.55 30.59 0.91
C ALA A 229 -16.01 30.94 1.21
N SER A 230 -16.67 30.13 2.04
CA SER A 230 -18.01 30.41 2.57
C SER A 230 -17.87 31.23 3.85
N GLU A 231 -18.55 32.37 3.94
CA GLU A 231 -18.56 33.19 5.17
C GLU A 231 -19.44 32.58 6.26
N ALA A 232 -20.55 31.93 5.87
CA ALA A 232 -21.40 31.15 6.74
C ALA A 232 -21.00 29.67 6.65
N VAL A 233 -20.61 29.08 7.78
CA VAL A 233 -20.39 27.64 7.95
C VAL A 233 -21.62 27.06 8.61
N ASP A 234 -22.02 25.85 8.22
CA ASP A 234 -23.17 25.16 8.80
C ASP A 234 -23.06 25.12 10.33
N GLU A 235 -24.09 25.64 10.99
CA GLU A 235 -24.17 25.66 12.45
C GLU A 235 -24.38 24.26 13.01
N LEU A 236 -24.04 24.08 14.30
CA LEU A 236 -24.23 22.81 14.97
C LEU A 236 -25.73 22.46 14.97
N PRO A 237 -26.12 21.25 14.52
CA PRO A 237 -27.52 20.85 14.52
C PRO A 237 -28.13 20.92 15.93
N GLU A 238 -29.24 21.65 16.07
CA GLU A 238 -29.98 21.81 17.35
C GLU A 238 -30.41 20.47 17.97
N ASP A 239 -30.58 19.46 17.12
CA ASP A 239 -30.84 18.07 17.49
C ASP A 239 -29.83 17.49 18.49
N LEU A 240 -28.57 17.92 18.44
CA LEU A 240 -27.53 17.43 19.35
C LEU A 240 -27.66 18.01 20.75
N LEU A 241 -28.39 19.12 20.92
CA LEU A 241 -28.58 19.78 22.21
C LEU A 241 -29.74 19.15 23.01
N THR A 242 -30.77 18.67 22.31
CA THR A 242 -32.03 18.21 22.93
C THR A 242 -32.15 16.69 23.05
N LYS A 243 -31.50 15.92 22.16
CA LYS A 243 -31.65 14.45 22.12
C LYS A 243 -30.66 13.74 23.05
N PRO A 244 -31.09 12.69 23.78
CA PRO A 244 -30.18 11.89 24.60
C PRO A 244 -29.18 11.13 23.72
N ILE A 245 -27.91 11.20 24.10
CA ILE A 245 -26.81 10.66 23.31
C ILE A 245 -26.65 9.15 23.55
N GLN A 246 -26.84 8.34 22.50
CA GLN A 246 -26.61 6.90 22.55
C GLN A 246 -25.17 6.57 22.11
N LEU A 247 -24.32 6.19 23.07
CA LEU A 247 -22.90 5.85 22.83
C LEU A 247 -22.69 4.71 21.82
N LYS A 248 -23.64 3.79 21.71
CA LYS A 248 -23.57 2.65 20.77
C LYS A 248 -23.62 3.08 19.30
N ASN A 249 -24.24 4.22 19.00
CA ASN A 249 -24.44 4.70 17.63
C ASN A 249 -23.28 5.62 17.19
N ILE A 250 -22.43 6.02 18.14
CA ILE A 250 -21.31 6.94 17.92
C ILE A 250 -20.03 6.13 17.80
N THR A 251 -19.19 6.50 16.85
CA THR A 251 -17.91 5.86 16.63
C THR A 251 -16.87 6.36 17.63
N THR A 252 -16.01 5.45 18.11
CA THR A 252 -14.86 5.81 18.96
C THR A 252 -13.73 6.42 18.12
N LEU A 253 -12.82 7.15 18.78
CA LEU A 253 -11.69 7.79 18.09
C LEU A 253 -10.84 6.78 17.29
N GLN A 254 -10.54 5.62 17.87
CA GLN A 254 -9.76 4.58 17.19
C GLN A 254 -10.46 4.05 15.93
N GLN A 255 -11.80 3.93 15.96
CA GLN A 255 -12.59 3.51 14.80
C GLN A 255 -12.59 4.58 13.70
N ARG A 256 -12.68 5.86 14.06
CA ARG A 256 -12.58 6.98 13.10
C ARG A 256 -11.21 7.05 12.45
N LEU A 257 -10.15 6.94 13.24
CA LEU A 257 -8.76 6.99 12.74
C LEU A 257 -8.40 5.79 11.87
N ALA A 258 -9.07 4.65 12.06
CA ALA A 258 -8.95 3.51 11.15
C ALA A 258 -9.49 3.81 9.74
N GLN A 259 -10.34 4.82 9.58
CA GLN A 259 -10.89 5.29 8.30
C GLN A 259 -10.60 6.78 8.05
N PRO A 260 -9.33 7.13 7.77
CA PRO A 260 -8.90 8.53 7.70
C PRO A 260 -9.57 9.33 6.57
N ALA A 261 -10.10 8.66 5.55
CA ALA A 261 -10.69 9.33 4.38
C ALA A 261 -12.04 10.00 4.65
N LYS A 262 -12.90 9.39 5.48
CA LYS A 262 -14.27 9.88 5.75
C LYS A 262 -14.54 10.16 7.24
N GLN A 263 -13.75 9.59 8.15
CA GLN A 263 -13.86 9.73 9.60
C GLN A 263 -15.31 9.86 10.11
N PRO A 264 -16.19 8.87 9.84
CA PRO A 264 -17.62 8.99 10.11
C PRO A 264 -17.90 9.09 11.62
N PHE A 265 -18.82 9.99 12.00
CA PHE A 265 -19.26 10.15 13.39
C PHE A 265 -20.20 9.02 13.85
N THR A 266 -20.98 8.46 12.92
CA THR A 266 -21.98 7.42 13.20
C THR A 266 -21.54 6.02 12.77
N VAL A 267 -21.94 5.00 13.53
CA VAL A 267 -21.58 3.60 13.29
C VAL A 267 -22.14 3.08 11.96
N ASN A 268 -23.32 3.56 11.55
CA ASN A 268 -23.96 3.18 10.28
C ASN A 268 -23.15 3.59 9.04
N LYS A 269 -22.16 4.47 9.19
CA LYS A 269 -21.27 4.93 8.11
C LYS A 269 -19.87 4.30 8.20
N LEU A 270 -19.65 3.36 9.12
CA LEU A 270 -18.39 2.63 9.25
C LEU A 270 -18.31 1.51 8.21
N TYR A 271 -17.50 1.70 7.18
CA TYR A 271 -17.26 0.67 6.18
C TYR A 271 -16.16 -0.31 6.62
N PRO A 272 -16.22 -1.60 6.27
CA PRO A 272 -15.07 -2.49 6.44
C PRO A 272 -13.87 -1.97 5.63
N GLN A 273 -12.67 -2.19 6.13
CA GLN A 273 -11.43 -1.81 5.45
C GLN A 273 -10.62 -3.04 5.11
N HIS A 274 -9.94 -3.02 3.98
CA HIS A 274 -9.02 -4.09 3.63
C HIS A 274 -7.88 -4.20 4.66
N LYS A 275 -7.50 -5.44 4.98
CA LYS A 275 -6.45 -5.74 5.95
C LYS A 275 -5.11 -5.24 5.45
N LEU A 276 -4.35 -4.58 6.33
CA LEU A 276 -3.00 -4.12 6.01
C LEU A 276 -2.05 -5.31 5.83
N LEU A 277 -1.16 -5.19 4.85
CA LEU A 277 -0.10 -6.16 4.62
C LEU A 277 0.98 -6.01 5.68
N SER A 278 1.56 -7.14 6.08
CA SER A 278 2.75 -7.21 6.89
C SER A 278 3.99 -7.30 6.02
N ILE A 279 5.14 -6.97 6.61
CA ILE A 279 6.42 -6.89 5.91
C ILE A 279 7.37 -7.91 6.51
N LYS A 280 7.99 -8.72 5.64
CA LYS A 280 9.17 -9.51 5.98
C LYS A 280 10.39 -8.58 5.89
N ARG A 281 11.14 -8.47 6.99
CA ARG A 281 12.31 -7.60 7.08
C ARG A 281 13.57 -8.40 6.77
N SER A 282 14.42 -7.85 5.90
CA SER A 282 15.81 -8.28 5.74
C SER A 282 16.74 -7.34 6.47
N LEU A 283 17.89 -7.86 6.91
CA LEU A 283 18.82 -7.16 7.77
C LEU A 283 20.23 -7.19 7.18
N ARG A 284 20.80 -6.00 6.95
CA ARG A 284 22.16 -5.85 6.39
C ARG A 284 23.11 -5.12 7.32
N CYS A 285 24.37 -5.53 7.29
CA CYS A 285 25.45 -4.88 8.00
C CYS A 285 25.78 -3.52 7.34
N ARG A 286 25.75 -2.41 8.09
CA ARG A 286 26.13 -1.08 7.57
C ARG A 286 27.56 -0.93 7.05
N GLN A 287 28.48 -1.78 7.50
CA GLN A 287 29.89 -1.67 7.13
C GLN A 287 30.25 -2.48 5.89
N CYS A 288 29.50 -3.53 5.56
CA CYS A 288 29.84 -4.43 4.46
C CYS A 288 28.66 -4.80 3.57
N ASP A 289 27.45 -4.28 3.83
CA ASP A 289 26.20 -4.51 3.10
C ASP A 289 25.77 -5.99 2.93
N HIS A 290 26.45 -6.90 3.64
CA HIS A 290 26.09 -8.31 3.69
C HIS A 290 25.00 -8.56 4.73
N ASN A 291 24.21 -9.60 4.49
CA ASN A 291 23.17 -10.03 5.42
C ASN A 291 23.78 -10.45 6.76
N VAL A 292 23.16 -10.00 7.84
CA VAL A 292 23.54 -10.42 9.20
C VAL A 292 22.71 -11.63 9.61
N THR A 293 23.33 -12.56 10.33
CA THR A 293 22.63 -13.74 10.83
C THR A 293 22.07 -13.45 12.22
N ASN A 294 20.81 -13.84 12.42
CA ASN A 294 20.20 -13.93 13.74
C ASN A 294 20.29 -15.38 14.25
N GLN A 295 20.30 -15.57 15.57
CA GLN A 295 20.23 -16.88 16.22
C GLN A 295 18.95 -17.65 15.85
N ASP A 296 17.84 -16.94 15.56
CA ASP A 296 16.59 -17.56 15.09
C ASP A 296 16.73 -18.21 13.70
N GLN A 297 17.66 -17.76 12.85
CA GLN A 297 17.96 -18.42 11.58
C GLN A 297 18.77 -19.72 11.77
N LEU A 298 19.38 -19.92 12.93
CA LEU A 298 20.12 -21.15 13.26
C LEU A 298 19.21 -22.23 13.89
N ARG A 299 17.98 -21.87 14.29
CA ARG A 299 16.94 -22.82 14.76
C ARG A 299 15.82 -22.98 13.73
N GLY A 300 16.11 -23.67 12.63
CA GLY A 300 15.18 -24.59 11.98
C GLY A 300 13.78 -24.12 11.56
N TYR A 301 13.51 -22.83 11.33
CA TYR A 301 12.39 -22.47 10.45
C TYR A 301 12.78 -22.86 9.00
N PRO A 302 11.85 -23.42 8.20
CA PRO A 302 12.20 -23.94 6.89
C PRO A 302 12.87 -22.83 6.07
N ALA A 303 14.12 -23.09 5.71
CA ALA A 303 14.96 -22.28 4.85
C ALA A 303 14.39 -22.29 3.44
N ALA A 304 13.24 -21.66 3.24
CA ALA A 304 12.84 -21.18 1.93
C ALA A 304 13.42 -19.76 1.79
N GLU A 305 14.20 -19.54 0.73
CA GLU A 305 14.57 -18.22 0.20
C GLU A 305 15.88 -17.55 0.68
N ALA A 306 16.76 -18.19 1.45
CA ALA A 306 18.11 -17.63 1.66
C ALA A 306 19.06 -17.78 0.44
N ASN A 307 18.71 -18.62 -0.55
CA ASN A 307 19.60 -19.01 -1.65
C ASN A 307 19.18 -18.60 -3.06
N GLN A 308 18.05 -17.91 -3.28
CA GLN A 308 17.59 -17.58 -4.65
C GLN A 308 17.89 -16.16 -5.11
N SER A 309 18.21 -15.21 -4.22
CA SER A 309 18.51 -13.84 -4.63
C SER A 309 19.96 -13.60 -5.06
N ASN A 310 20.83 -14.61 -5.02
CA ASN A 310 22.27 -14.49 -5.30
C ASN A 310 22.71 -15.06 -6.65
N HIS A 311 21.78 -15.39 -7.56
CA HIS A 311 22.11 -16.03 -8.86
C HIS A 311 21.63 -15.30 -10.12
N GLN A 312 21.16 -14.05 -10.04
CA GLN A 312 20.69 -13.31 -11.22
C GLN A 312 21.31 -11.92 -11.41
N ARG A 313 22.59 -11.75 -11.07
CA ARG A 313 23.44 -10.71 -11.67
C ARG A 313 24.73 -11.34 -12.17
N HIS A 314 24.65 -11.94 -13.35
CA HIS A 314 25.83 -12.35 -14.11
C HIS A 314 26.38 -11.13 -14.83
N ASP A 315 27.46 -10.55 -14.30
CA ASP A 315 28.39 -9.77 -15.11
C ASP A 315 29.15 -10.73 -16.04
N HIS A 316 29.18 -10.35 -17.32
CA HIS A 316 29.96 -11.02 -18.35
C HIS A 316 31.46 -10.94 -18.03
N HIS A 317 32.09 -12.08 -17.71
CA HIS A 317 33.45 -12.36 -18.18
C HIS A 317 33.76 -13.86 -18.18
N ASN A 318 34.46 -14.25 -19.24
CA ASN A 318 34.82 -15.61 -19.65
C ASN A 318 35.74 -16.37 -18.66
N ASN A 319 35.52 -17.69 -18.67
CA ASN A 319 36.45 -18.82 -18.56
C ASN A 319 36.45 -19.65 -17.24
N PRO A 320 36.45 -21.01 -17.32
CA PRO A 320 36.00 -21.89 -16.27
C PRO A 320 37.15 -22.59 -15.52
N ARG A 321 36.91 -22.94 -14.26
CA ARG A 321 37.28 -24.25 -13.67
C ARG A 321 36.66 -24.39 -12.28
N MET A 322 35.77 -25.37 -12.16
CA MET A 322 35.17 -25.82 -10.92
C MET A 322 36.20 -26.56 -10.06
N VAL A 323 36.23 -26.28 -8.75
CA VAL A 323 36.45 -27.29 -7.71
C VAL A 323 35.57 -26.92 -6.51
N GLN A 324 34.55 -27.75 -6.25
CA GLN A 324 33.81 -27.78 -5.00
C GLN A 324 34.71 -28.36 -3.90
N GLN A 325 34.91 -27.63 -2.82
CA GLN A 325 35.34 -28.22 -1.55
C GLN A 325 34.39 -27.78 -0.43
N SER A 326 33.56 -28.72 -0.01
CA SER A 326 32.76 -28.68 1.21
C SER A 326 33.68 -28.85 2.42
N VAL A 327 33.79 -27.82 3.26
CA VAL A 327 34.49 -27.93 4.56
C VAL A 327 33.44 -27.87 5.66
N ASN A 328 33.15 -29.04 6.25
CA ASN A 328 32.46 -29.15 7.53
C ASN A 328 33.42 -28.68 8.62
N ILE A 329 33.05 -27.64 9.38
CA ILE A 329 33.84 -27.20 10.55
C ILE A 329 32.97 -27.31 11.80
N THR A 330 33.32 -28.29 12.63
CA THR A 330 32.90 -28.50 14.01
C THR A 330 33.50 -27.39 14.88
N PHE A 331 32.66 -26.62 15.58
CA PHE A 331 33.12 -25.61 16.55
C PHE A 331 33.46 -26.26 17.89
N ARG A 332 34.72 -26.14 18.33
CA ARG A 332 35.19 -26.47 19.67
C ARG A 332 35.12 -25.20 20.53
N LEU A 333 34.23 -25.18 21.52
CA LEU A 333 34.08 -24.07 22.47
C LEU A 333 35.20 -24.14 23.52
N HIS A 334 36.07 -23.12 23.57
CA HIS A 334 36.96 -22.89 24.70
C HIS A 334 36.24 -22.02 25.74
N PHE A 335 35.94 -22.60 26.90
CA PHE A 335 35.57 -21.86 28.10
C PHE A 335 36.83 -21.26 28.72
N PHE A 336 36.94 -19.93 28.75
CA PHE A 336 37.87 -19.24 29.65
C PHE A 336 37.14 -18.99 30.96
N ASN A 337 37.57 -19.71 32.00
CA ASN A 337 37.16 -19.49 33.38
C ASN A 337 38.29 -18.68 34.06
N GLN A 338 38.00 -17.44 34.44
CA GLN A 338 38.84 -16.61 35.31
C GLN A 338 37.87 -15.92 36.29
N ASN A 339 37.45 -16.66 37.31
CA ASN A 339 38.05 -16.77 38.66
C ASN A 339 37.82 -15.54 39.53
N ARG A 340 37.17 -15.80 40.67
CA ARG A 340 37.43 -15.20 42.00
C ARG A 340 37.09 -13.74 42.22
#